data_AF-A0A0F0LDM0-F1
#
_entry.id   AF-A0A0F0LDM0-F1
#
_cell.length_a   1.000
_cell.length_b   1.000
_cell.length_c   1.000
_cell.angle_alpha   90.00
_cell.angle_beta   90.00
_cell.angle_gamma   90.00
#
_symmetry.space_group_name_H-M   'P 1'
#
loop_
_entity.id
_entity.type
_entity.pdbx_description
1 polymer ?
#
loop_
_entity_poly.entity_id
_entity_poly.type
_entity_poly.pdbx_seq_one_letter_code
_entity_poly.pdbx_strand_id
1 'polypeptide(L)'
;MSRAGPSDAASESRCFGAEGFTVFMGVDENADVGDLTIRALAGCEIRDDRRLAKNVRSVWLRFPQPLKQGESAMTETVVTQDDGAPLDLDTDYEVAAEQRLEEILIWVRFAPTEVPRRCWVYFSERGMSHEWPVEVDATASVHYRQRDFGPGAIGIRWAW
;
A
#
# COMPACT_ATOMS: atom_id res chain seq x y z
N MET A 1 -3.79 24.80 11.88
CA MET A 1 -3.09 23.74 11.16
C MET A 1 -3.59 22.44 11.74
N SER A 2 -4.48 21.75 11.02
CA SER A 2 -5.03 20.47 11.48
C SER A 2 -4.01 19.38 11.17
N ARG A 3 -3.72 18.53 12.15
CA ARG A 3 -2.84 17.37 11.99
C ARG A 3 -3.71 16.20 11.50
N ALA A 4 -3.22 15.43 10.53
CA ALA A 4 -3.76 14.09 10.30
C ALA A 4 -3.30 13.20 11.47
N GLY A 5 -4.23 12.44 12.02
CA GLY A 5 -4.00 11.32 12.90
C GLY A 5 -3.59 10.07 12.11
N PRO A 6 -3.61 8.91 12.78
CA PRO A 6 -3.09 7.67 12.21
C PRO A 6 -3.97 7.19 11.05
N SER A 7 -3.37 7.08 9.86
CA SER A 7 -4.01 6.58 8.65
C SER A 7 -3.94 5.05 8.56
N ASP A 8 -4.92 4.34 9.11
CA ASP A 8 -4.94 2.87 9.09
C ASP A 8 -5.24 2.28 7.69
N ALA A 9 -4.24 2.22 6.81
CA ALA A 9 -4.35 1.59 5.49
C ALA A 9 -4.33 0.05 5.58
N ALA A 10 -5.46 -0.60 5.30
CA ALA A 10 -5.60 -2.06 5.28
C ALA A 10 -5.61 -2.61 3.83
N SER A 11 -4.58 -3.37 3.46
CA SER A 11 -4.32 -3.84 2.09
C SER A 11 -4.47 -5.34 1.88
N GLU A 12 -5.46 -5.76 1.09
CA GLU A 12 -5.62 -7.14 0.62
C GLU A 12 -4.93 -7.31 -0.74
N SER A 13 -4.06 -8.30 -0.90
CA SER A 13 -3.46 -8.72 -2.17
C SER A 13 -3.63 -10.21 -2.39
N ARG A 14 -4.10 -10.61 -3.58
CA ARG A 14 -4.07 -12.02 -4.04
C ARG A 14 -2.78 -12.27 -4.81
N CYS A 15 -2.22 -13.46 -4.64
CA CYS A 15 -1.03 -13.91 -5.36
C CYS A 15 -1.20 -15.40 -5.68
N PHE A 16 -0.44 -15.92 -6.65
CA PHE A 16 -0.39 -17.35 -6.97
C PHE A 16 1.08 -17.78 -7.05
N GLY A 17 1.45 -18.92 -6.47
CA GLY A 17 2.82 -19.44 -6.55
C GLY A 17 3.89 -18.59 -5.87
N ALA A 18 3.52 -17.70 -4.94
CA ALA A 18 4.45 -16.80 -4.25
C ALA A 18 4.55 -17.14 -2.76
N GLU A 19 5.70 -16.85 -2.15
CA GLU A 19 5.92 -16.93 -0.70
C GLU A 19 5.55 -15.64 0.03
N GLY A 20 5.39 -14.55 -0.72
CA GLY A 20 5.13 -13.21 -0.21
C GLY A 20 5.27 -12.16 -1.32
N PHE A 21 5.27 -10.89 -0.93
CA PHE A 21 5.53 -9.76 -1.82
C PHE A 21 6.09 -8.56 -1.04
N THR A 22 6.69 -7.62 -1.76
CA THR A 22 7.23 -6.40 -1.16
C THR A 22 6.18 -5.29 -1.20
N VAL A 23 6.05 -4.57 -0.09
CA VAL A 23 5.25 -3.36 0.04
C VAL A 23 6.16 -2.18 0.27
N PHE A 24 5.86 -1.06 -0.39
CA PHE A 24 6.46 0.24 -0.11
C PHE A 24 5.40 1.17 0.45
N MET A 25 5.77 1.88 1.52
CA MET A 25 4.99 2.97 2.07
C MET A 25 5.81 4.24 2.02
N GLY A 26 5.28 5.25 1.35
CA GLY A 26 5.95 6.52 1.18
C GLY A 26 5.05 7.68 1.54
N VAL A 27 5.64 8.72 2.10
CA VAL A 27 5.11 10.09 2.04
C VAL A 27 6.14 10.91 1.27
N ASP A 28 5.73 11.90 0.46
CA ASP A 28 6.60 12.78 -0.35
C ASP A 28 8.00 12.95 0.26
N GLU A 29 9.05 12.48 -0.42
CA GLU A 29 10.43 12.39 0.06
C GLU A 29 11.00 13.67 0.70
N ASN A 30 10.46 14.84 0.33
CA ASN A 30 10.90 16.13 0.83
C ASN A 30 10.22 16.55 2.14
N ALA A 31 9.26 15.76 2.62
CA ALA A 31 8.47 16.09 3.77
C ALA A 31 9.18 15.78 5.09
N ASP A 32 9.15 16.75 6.01
CA ASP A 32 9.62 16.58 7.38
C ASP A 32 8.53 15.91 8.24
N VAL A 33 8.28 14.63 7.95
CA VAL A 33 7.28 13.82 8.65
C VAL A 33 7.93 12.84 9.63
N GLY A 34 7.14 12.45 10.63
CA GLY A 34 7.51 11.41 11.60
C GLY A 34 7.75 10.06 10.94
N ASP A 35 8.36 9.14 11.70
CA ASP A 35 8.66 7.80 11.20
C ASP A 35 7.34 7.06 10.87
N LEU A 36 7.35 6.34 9.75
CA LEU A 36 6.28 5.42 9.37
C LEU A 36 6.52 4.08 10.05
N THR A 37 5.49 3.54 10.70
CA THR A 37 5.48 2.20 11.27
C THR A 37 4.48 1.34 10.52
N ILE A 38 4.89 0.13 10.14
CA ILE A 38 4.03 -0.86 9.49
C ILE A 38 3.91 -2.06 10.44
N ARG A 39 2.68 -2.53 10.65
CA ARG A 39 2.41 -3.72 11.48
C ARG A 39 1.49 -4.68 10.75
N ALA A 40 1.81 -5.97 10.78
CA ALA A 40 0.92 -7.01 10.28
C ALA A 40 -0.29 -7.17 11.19
N LEU A 41 -1.48 -7.23 10.58
CA LEU A 41 -2.74 -7.52 11.27
C LEU A 41 -3.23 -8.94 10.99
N ALA A 42 -3.20 -9.36 9.73
CA ALA A 42 -3.69 -10.67 9.33
C ALA A 42 -2.94 -11.22 8.11
N GLY A 43 -2.86 -12.55 8.01
CA GLY A 43 -2.47 -13.25 6.79
C GLY A 43 -1.02 -13.04 6.30
N CYS A 44 -0.17 -12.37 7.08
CA CYS A 44 1.25 -12.22 6.79
C CYS A 44 2.11 -12.03 8.04
N GLU A 45 3.41 -12.28 7.88
CA GLU A 45 4.46 -11.81 8.78
C GLU A 45 5.30 -10.73 8.07
N ILE A 46 5.68 -9.67 8.79
CA ILE A 46 6.63 -8.68 8.27
C ILE A 46 8.05 -9.23 8.38
N ARG A 47 8.80 -9.11 7.27
CA ARG A 47 10.21 -9.45 7.13
C ARG A 47 10.91 -8.31 6.38
N ASP A 48 12.23 -8.28 6.45
CA ASP A 48 13.07 -7.33 5.71
C ASP A 48 12.60 -5.87 5.79
N ASP A 49 12.19 -5.43 6.98
CA ASP A 49 11.77 -4.05 7.21
C ASP A 49 12.96 -3.10 7.06
N ARG A 50 12.89 -2.29 6.02
CA ARG A 50 13.95 -1.38 5.59
C ARG A 50 13.41 0.04 5.52
N ARG A 51 14.19 0.97 6.07
CA ARG A 51 14.04 2.40 5.81
C ARG A 51 14.84 2.76 4.57
N LEU A 52 14.15 3.11 3.48
CA LEU A 52 14.80 3.47 2.21
C LEU A 52 15.12 4.97 2.14
N ALA A 53 14.24 5.78 2.71
CA ALA A 53 14.43 7.21 2.91
C ALA A 53 13.82 7.63 4.26
N LYS A 54 13.90 8.91 4.61
CA LYS A 54 13.36 9.40 5.90
C LYS A 54 11.89 8.99 6.10
N ASN A 55 11.12 9.00 5.02
CA ASN A 55 9.67 8.82 4.97
C ASN A 55 9.25 7.75 3.97
N VAL A 56 10.18 6.85 3.62
CA VAL A 56 9.88 5.68 2.78
C VAL A 56 10.33 4.41 3.50
N ARG A 57 9.38 3.50 3.69
CA ARG A 57 9.58 2.17 4.26
C ARG A 57 9.32 1.11 3.21
N SER A 58 10.08 0.02 3.28
CA SER A 58 9.85 -1.19 2.50
C SER A 58 9.80 -2.37 3.45
N VAL A 59 8.80 -3.23 3.28
CA VAL A 59 8.67 -4.47 4.04
C VAL A 59 8.36 -5.62 3.09
N TRP A 60 8.91 -6.79 3.37
CA TRP A 60 8.49 -8.02 2.72
C TRP A 60 7.39 -8.68 3.55
N LEU A 61 6.20 -8.80 2.97
CA LEU A 61 5.07 -9.49 3.59
C LEU A 61 5.13 -10.96 3.22
N ARG A 62 5.56 -11.78 4.18
CA ARG A 62 5.64 -13.23 4.04
C ARG A 62 4.28 -13.87 4.32
N PHE A 63 3.81 -14.75 3.44
CA PHE A 63 2.61 -15.54 3.71
C PHE A 63 2.85 -16.63 4.78
N PRO A 64 1.81 -17.05 5.53
CA PRO A 64 1.91 -18.14 6.49
C PRO A 64 2.45 -19.45 5.88
N GLN A 65 2.15 -19.66 4.59
CA GLN A 65 2.65 -20.75 3.78
C GLN A 65 2.78 -20.30 2.31
N PRO A 66 3.72 -20.89 1.53
CA PRO A 66 3.78 -20.66 0.09
C PRO A 66 2.46 -21.02 -0.59
N LEU A 67 2.02 -20.18 -1.52
CA LEU A 67 0.77 -20.42 -2.25
C LEU A 67 0.95 -21.47 -3.34
N LYS A 68 0.05 -22.44 -3.41
CA LYS A 68 -0.03 -23.41 -4.51
C LYS A 68 -0.76 -22.79 -5.71
N GLN A 69 -0.69 -23.48 -6.85
CA GLN A 69 -1.45 -23.08 -8.04
C GLN A 69 -2.95 -23.04 -7.73
N GLY A 70 -3.61 -21.94 -8.08
CA GLY A 70 -5.03 -21.71 -7.80
C GLY A 70 -5.36 -21.25 -6.36
N GLU A 71 -4.39 -21.17 -5.46
CA GLU A 71 -4.60 -20.60 -4.12
C GLU A 71 -4.43 -19.08 -4.11
N SER A 72 -5.13 -18.39 -3.21
CA SER A 72 -4.95 -16.95 -2.98
C SER A 72 -4.65 -16.69 -1.50
N ALA A 73 -3.79 -15.72 -1.22
CA ALA A 73 -3.65 -15.14 0.12
C ALA A 73 -4.49 -13.86 0.23
N MET A 74 -4.75 -13.46 1.47
CA MET A 74 -5.17 -12.12 1.83
C MET A 74 -4.30 -11.70 3.00
N THR A 75 -3.63 -10.57 2.87
CA THR A 75 -2.84 -9.94 3.93
C THR A 75 -3.61 -8.74 4.46
N GLU A 76 -3.29 -8.29 5.66
CA GLU A 76 -3.73 -7.00 6.17
C GLU A 76 -2.57 -6.41 6.97
N THR A 77 -2.23 -5.16 6.67
CA THR A 77 -1.30 -4.37 7.47
C THR A 77 -2.01 -3.14 8.02
N VAL A 78 -1.40 -2.52 9.02
CA VAL A 78 -1.75 -1.17 9.45
C VAL A 78 -0.50 -0.33 9.37
N VAL A 79 -0.67 0.87 8.82
CA VAL A 79 0.40 1.86 8.72
C VAL A 79 0.05 3.00 9.66
N THR A 80 0.97 3.37 10.53
CA THR A 80 0.81 4.52 11.42
C THR A 80 1.96 5.47 11.20
N GLN A 81 1.66 6.76 11.13
CA GLN A 81 2.65 7.82 11.10
C GLN A 81 2.65 8.55 12.44
N ASP A 82 3.82 8.75 13.03
CA ASP A 82 3.92 9.53 14.25
C ASP A 82 3.56 11.01 13.98
N ASP A 83 2.66 11.56 14.80
CA ASP A 83 2.01 12.87 14.66
C ASP A 83 2.95 13.99 14.17
N GLY A 84 2.54 14.68 13.10
CA GLY A 84 3.21 15.91 12.68
C GLY A 84 3.20 16.20 11.18
N ALA A 85 2.73 15.28 10.34
CA ALA A 85 2.72 15.49 8.90
C ALA A 85 1.71 16.59 8.49
N PRO A 86 2.14 17.58 7.70
CA PRO A 86 1.23 18.48 6.99
C PRO A 86 0.23 17.70 6.13
N LEU A 87 -1.01 18.19 6.06
CA LEU A 87 -2.10 17.64 5.23
C LEU A 87 -1.83 17.75 3.72
N ASP A 88 -0.77 18.44 3.31
CA ASP A 88 -0.56 18.80 1.90
C ASP A 88 0.33 17.77 1.16
N LEU A 89 0.61 16.63 1.79
CA LEU A 89 1.58 15.65 1.31
C LEU A 89 0.91 14.47 0.62
N ASP A 90 1.47 14.09 -0.54
CA ASP A 90 1.12 12.84 -1.19
C ASP A 90 1.62 11.67 -0.34
N THR A 91 0.72 10.76 -0.01
CA THR A 91 1.01 9.49 0.65
C THR A 91 0.72 8.35 -0.31
N ASP A 92 1.53 7.31 -0.25
CA ASP A 92 1.54 6.23 -1.22
C ASP A 92 1.62 4.86 -0.52
N TYR A 93 0.74 3.95 -0.95
CA TYR A 93 0.77 2.52 -0.66
C TYR A 93 1.03 1.75 -1.96
N GLU A 94 2.22 1.15 -2.09
CA GLU A 94 2.64 0.41 -3.28
C GLU A 94 2.90 -1.06 -2.97
N VAL A 95 2.47 -1.95 -3.86
CA VAL A 95 2.87 -3.37 -3.89
C VAL A 95 3.75 -3.60 -5.12
N ALA A 96 4.95 -4.13 -4.89
CA ALA A 96 5.81 -4.62 -5.97
C ALA A 96 5.67 -6.13 -6.12
N ALA A 97 5.29 -6.54 -7.34
CA ALA A 97 5.25 -7.93 -7.76
C ALA A 97 6.53 -8.26 -8.54
N GLU A 98 7.41 -9.08 -7.95
CA GLU A 98 8.65 -9.55 -8.59
C GLU A 98 8.36 -10.58 -9.70
N GLN A 99 7.21 -11.26 -9.60
CA GLN A 99 6.74 -12.24 -10.57
C GLN A 99 5.33 -11.90 -11.03
N ARG A 100 4.88 -12.58 -12.08
CA ARG A 100 3.53 -12.43 -12.59
C ARG A 100 2.50 -13.02 -11.63
N LEU A 101 1.47 -12.25 -11.32
CA LEU A 101 0.34 -12.62 -10.48
C LEU A 101 -0.92 -12.73 -11.35
N GLU A 102 -1.75 -13.77 -11.14
CA GLU A 102 -2.99 -13.90 -11.93
C GLU A 102 -4.00 -12.79 -11.58
N GLU A 103 -4.01 -12.35 -10.32
CA GLU A 103 -4.84 -11.25 -9.84
C GLU A 103 -4.21 -10.66 -8.59
N ILE A 104 -4.23 -9.33 -8.45
CA ILE A 104 -3.91 -8.59 -7.24
C ILE A 104 -5.10 -7.64 -6.95
N LEU A 105 -5.46 -7.55 -5.68
CA LEU A 105 -6.27 -6.46 -5.15
C LEU A 105 -5.32 -5.55 -4.39
N ILE A 106 -5.64 -4.27 -4.29
CA ILE A 106 -5.12 -3.39 -3.25
C ILE A 106 -6.31 -2.67 -2.67
N TRP A 107 -6.33 -2.55 -1.36
CA TRP A 107 -7.36 -1.84 -0.62
C TRP A 107 -6.65 -0.90 0.34
N VAL A 108 -7.19 0.31 0.50
CA VAL A 108 -6.75 1.27 1.50
C VAL A 108 -8.01 1.80 2.15
N ARG A 109 -8.12 1.60 3.46
CA ARG A 109 -9.16 2.21 4.29
C ARG A 109 -8.57 3.43 4.99
N PHE A 110 -9.33 4.50 5.07
CA PHE A 110 -8.96 5.71 5.77
C PHE A 110 -9.74 5.82 7.09
N ALA A 111 -9.21 6.55 8.07
CA ALA A 111 -9.97 6.85 9.27
C ALA A 111 -11.19 7.71 8.88
N PRO A 112 -12.41 7.45 9.42
CA PRO A 112 -13.60 8.21 9.01
C PRO A 112 -13.52 9.72 9.28
N THR A 113 -12.64 10.15 10.18
CA THR A 113 -12.37 11.56 10.50
C THR A 113 -11.33 12.20 9.59
N GLU A 114 -10.65 11.41 8.76
CA GLU A 114 -9.50 11.81 7.96
C GLU A 114 -9.62 11.12 6.60
N VAL A 115 -10.43 11.71 5.72
CA VAL A 115 -10.65 11.20 4.36
C VAL A 115 -9.91 12.09 3.38
N PRO A 116 -9.06 11.54 2.50
CA PRO A 116 -8.30 12.34 1.55
C PRO A 116 -9.21 13.08 0.56
N ARG A 117 -8.74 14.22 0.08
CA ARG A 117 -9.45 15.03 -0.93
C ARG A 117 -9.40 14.42 -2.31
N ARG A 118 -8.33 13.68 -2.61
CA ARG A 118 -8.07 13.07 -3.91
C ARG A 118 -7.31 11.78 -3.74
N CYS A 119 -7.67 10.79 -4.54
CA CYS A 119 -6.96 9.53 -4.65
C CYS A 119 -6.68 9.20 -6.12
N TRP A 120 -5.61 8.45 -6.33
CA TRP A 120 -5.20 7.91 -7.61
C TRP A 120 -4.84 6.45 -7.45
N VAL A 121 -5.13 5.67 -8.48
CA VAL A 121 -4.52 4.35 -8.66
C VAL A 121 -3.46 4.49 -9.73
N TYR A 122 -2.33 3.84 -9.53
CA TYR A 122 -1.29 3.76 -10.55
C TYR A 122 -0.71 2.35 -10.65
N PHE A 123 -0.08 2.07 -11.79
CA PHE A 123 0.82 0.93 -11.92
C PHE A 123 2.01 1.28 -12.80
N SER A 124 3.14 0.64 -12.50
CA SER A 124 4.35 0.68 -13.29
C SER A 124 4.71 -0.73 -13.81
N GLU A 125 4.83 -0.88 -15.12
CA GLU A 125 5.26 -2.13 -15.76
C GLU A 125 6.16 -1.81 -16.96
N ARG A 126 7.30 -2.49 -17.08
CA ARG A 126 8.23 -2.39 -18.23
C ARG A 126 8.62 -0.94 -18.60
N GLY A 127 8.77 -0.08 -17.58
CA GLY A 127 9.13 1.33 -17.77
C GLY A 127 7.97 2.24 -18.20
N MET A 128 6.74 1.72 -18.31
CA MET A 128 5.54 2.53 -18.47
C MET A 128 4.89 2.75 -17.11
N SER A 129 4.42 3.96 -16.85
CA SER A 129 3.60 4.30 -15.70
C SER A 129 2.24 4.80 -16.17
N HIS A 130 1.18 4.29 -15.57
CA HIS A 130 -0.18 4.76 -15.79
C HIS A 130 -0.78 5.15 -14.46
N GLU A 131 -1.52 6.25 -14.44
CA GLU A 131 -2.22 6.75 -13.25
C GLU A 131 -3.57 7.35 -13.66
N TRP A 132 -4.59 7.18 -12.84
CA TRP A 132 -5.89 7.83 -13.02
C TRP A 132 -6.56 8.09 -11.67
N PRO A 133 -7.42 9.14 -11.58
CA PRO A 133 -8.12 9.47 -10.35
C PRO A 133 -9.17 8.41 -10.00
N VAL A 134 -9.38 8.21 -8.69
CA VAL A 134 -10.43 7.37 -8.13
C VAL A 134 -11.11 8.07 -6.96
N GLU A 135 -12.39 7.77 -6.75
CA GLU A 135 -13.17 8.33 -5.65
C GLU A 135 -13.07 7.45 -4.40
N VAL A 136 -13.06 8.08 -3.23
CA VAL A 136 -13.22 7.36 -1.96
C VAL A 136 -14.69 6.92 -1.83
N ASP A 137 -14.91 5.65 -1.52
CA ASP A 137 -16.25 5.10 -1.38
C ASP A 137 -16.94 5.50 -0.05
N ALA A 138 -18.20 5.10 0.09
CA ALA A 138 -19.01 5.39 1.28
C ALA A 138 -18.48 4.79 2.59
N THR A 139 -17.49 3.90 2.52
CA THR A 139 -16.84 3.26 3.68
C THR A 139 -15.49 3.89 4.01
N ALA A 140 -15.21 5.08 3.46
CA ALA A 140 -13.91 5.76 3.57
C ALA A 140 -12.76 4.89 3.04
N SER A 141 -12.96 4.26 1.88
CA SER A 141 -11.95 3.37 1.32
C SER A 141 -11.78 3.52 -0.19
N VAL A 142 -10.61 3.12 -0.68
CA VAL A 142 -10.29 2.98 -2.10
C VAL A 142 -9.77 1.57 -2.31
N HIS A 143 -10.29 0.87 -3.31
CA HIS A 143 -9.76 -0.42 -3.73
C HIS A 143 -9.58 -0.46 -5.23
N TYR A 144 -8.63 -1.28 -5.67
CA TYR A 144 -8.42 -1.56 -7.08
C TYR A 144 -8.00 -3.00 -7.29
N ARG A 145 -8.51 -3.61 -8.36
CA ARG A 145 -8.22 -4.98 -8.72
C ARG A 145 -7.60 -5.03 -10.11
N GLN A 146 -6.43 -5.64 -10.21
CA GLN A 146 -5.76 -5.89 -11.47
C GLN A 146 -5.60 -7.39 -11.69
N ARG A 147 -5.92 -7.86 -12.90
CA ARG A 147 -5.62 -9.22 -13.35
C ARG A 147 -4.36 -9.23 -14.19
N ASP A 148 -3.72 -10.39 -14.24
CA ASP A 148 -2.63 -10.67 -15.17
C ASP A 148 -1.44 -9.71 -15.00
N PHE A 149 -1.15 -9.36 -13.74
CA PHE A 149 -0.29 -8.27 -13.33
C PHE A 149 1.16 -8.71 -13.12
N GLY A 150 2.11 -7.87 -13.53
CA GLY A 150 3.51 -7.99 -13.18
C GLY A 150 4.38 -8.79 -14.16
N PRO A 151 5.72 -8.72 -14.01
CA PRO A 151 6.45 -7.99 -12.97
C PRO A 151 6.28 -6.45 -13.04
N GLY A 152 6.14 -5.79 -11.89
CA GLY A 152 5.83 -4.36 -11.82
C GLY A 152 5.36 -3.92 -10.44
N ALA A 153 4.92 -2.67 -10.33
CA ALA A 153 4.35 -2.12 -9.09
C ALA A 153 2.95 -1.57 -9.31
N ILE A 154 2.10 -1.67 -8.30
CA ILE A 154 0.73 -1.13 -8.30
C ILE A 154 0.48 -0.46 -6.97
N GLY A 155 -0.13 0.72 -6.98
CA GLY A 155 -0.35 1.45 -5.75
C GLY A 155 -1.56 2.36 -5.76
N ILE A 156 -1.88 2.83 -4.56
CA ILE A 156 -2.88 3.87 -4.30
C ILE A 156 -2.13 5.05 -3.70
N ARG A 157 -2.23 6.20 -4.37
CA ARG A 157 -1.68 7.48 -3.91
C ARG A 157 -2.82 8.40 -3.49
N TRP A 158 -2.64 9.20 -2.45
CA TRP A 158 -3.65 10.15 -2.00
C TRP A 158 -3.07 11.44 -1.44
N ALA A 159 -3.88 12.49 -1.48
CA ALA A 159 -3.59 13.80 -0.91
C ALA A 159 -4.71 14.22 0.05
N TRP A 160 -4.35 14.78 1.21
CA TRP A 160 -5.31 15.14 2.28
C TRP A 160 -6.02 16.48 2.09
#